data_AF-A0A939CER5-F1
#
_entry.id   AF-A0A939CER5-F1
#
_cell.length_a   1.000
_cell.length_b   1.000
_cell.length_c   1.000
_cell.angle_alpha   90.00
_cell.angle_beta   90.00
_cell.angle_gamma   90.00
#
_symmetry.space_group_name_H-M   'P 1'
#
loop_
_entity.id
_entity.type
_entity.pdbx_description
1 polymer ?
#
loop_
_entity_poly.entity_id
_entity_poly.type
_entity_poly.pdbx_seq_one_letter_code
_entity_poly.pdbx_strand_id
1 'polypeptide(L)'
;MDNIRKIHHVCRIRLRKTFTTPRFYVALLWVLLEFQGTASGIRAFCKTLGIDAAFWILPFLMHRCFAQVMIALGALLLFCDAPFLEPDSSFQILRAGRKNWFWGNVLYLWILSLIYTVCLAILPVLLVFPYVGWENGWGKVLGLLTTDAAYSVEMEALNGLILSRFSVPQAMVLTMLAIWILTVMIGMAVYAGNFLVRRGFGVVIGCGIALTALLLSKFSNITIGYYCAPPLWMNIASYKWRGYGNGPSMAYVYSVFAAVIGACTILSYLGIRKKDLNFVEEI
;
A
#
# COMPACT_ATOMS: atom_id res chain seq x y z
N MET A 1 10.10 19.57 25.24
CA MET A 1 8.89 18.77 24.94
C MET A 1 7.97 19.44 23.89
N ASP A 2 8.12 20.73 23.62
CA ASP A 2 7.20 21.46 22.73
C ASP A 2 7.29 21.08 21.25
N ASN A 3 8.47 20.67 20.76
CA ASN A 3 8.64 20.27 19.36
C ASN A 3 7.85 19.00 19.00
N ILE A 4 7.82 18.00 19.88
CA ILE A 4 7.06 16.76 19.64
C ILE A 4 5.56 17.06 19.63
N ARG A 5 5.09 17.92 20.54
CA ARG A 5 3.68 18.37 20.57
C ARG A 5 3.31 19.09 19.28
N LYS A 6 4.18 19.95 18.76
CA LYS A 6 3.99 20.65 17.47
C LYS A 6 3.90 19.67 16.30
N ILE A 7 4.81 18.71 16.21
CA ILE A 7 4.82 17.65 15.17
C ILE A 7 3.51 16.86 15.20
N HIS A 8 3.10 16.38 16.37
CA HIS A 8 1.86 15.63 16.55
C HIS A 8 0.64 16.48 16.19
N HIS A 9 0.62 17.76 16.55
CA HIS A 9 -0.50 18.66 16.23
C HIS A 9 -0.65 18.87 14.71
N VAL A 10 0.45 19.09 13.99
CA VAL A 10 0.45 19.20 12.51
C VAL A 10 -0.09 17.90 11.89
N CYS A 11 0.41 16.75 12.35
CA CYS A 11 -0.07 15.45 11.89
C CYS A 11 -1.57 15.27 12.11
N ARG A 12 -2.06 15.58 13.31
CA ARG A 12 -3.48 15.43 13.69
C ARG A 12 -4.41 16.31 12.85
N ILE A 13 -4.02 17.57 12.61
CA ILE A 13 -4.80 18.49 11.75
C ILE A 13 -4.96 17.88 10.36
N ARG A 14 -3.87 17.34 9.79
CA ARG A 14 -3.91 16.72 8.46
C ARG A 14 -4.75 15.47 8.42
N LEU A 15 -4.56 14.54 9.35
CA LEU A 15 -5.38 13.32 9.43
C LEU A 15 -6.88 13.66 9.46
N ARG A 16 -7.27 14.66 10.27
CA ARG A 16 -8.67 15.10 10.34
C ARG A 16 -9.17 15.61 8.98
N LYS A 17 -8.39 16.44 8.29
CA LYS A 17 -8.74 16.93 6.95
C LYS A 17 -8.90 15.78 5.95
N THR A 18 -8.01 14.79 5.98
CA THR A 18 -8.08 13.65 5.07
C THR A 18 -9.37 12.86 5.24
N PHE A 19 -9.80 12.59 6.48
CA PHE A 19 -11.05 11.87 6.74
C PHE A 19 -12.32 12.66 6.41
N THR A 20 -12.26 13.98 6.38
CA THR A 20 -13.38 14.82 5.91
C THR A 20 -13.46 14.94 4.40
N THR A 21 -12.36 14.68 3.69
CA THR A 21 -12.36 14.73 2.22
C THR A 21 -12.83 13.42 1.61
N PRO A 22 -13.59 13.44 0.51
CA PRO A 22 -14.11 12.22 -0.13
C PRO A 22 -13.00 11.32 -0.68
N ARG A 23 -11.79 11.86 -0.87
CA ARG A 23 -10.64 11.19 -1.49
C ARG A 23 -10.24 9.90 -0.81
N PHE A 24 -10.26 9.87 0.53
CA PHE A 24 -9.94 8.67 1.29
C PHE A 24 -10.92 7.53 0.98
N TYR A 25 -12.21 7.85 0.95
CA TYR A 25 -13.26 6.88 0.63
C TYR A 25 -13.23 6.44 -0.83
N VAL A 26 -12.89 7.34 -1.77
CA VAL A 26 -12.70 6.98 -3.19
C VAL A 26 -11.54 6.01 -3.36
N ALA A 27 -10.41 6.24 -2.67
CA ALA A 27 -9.27 5.31 -2.71
C ALA A 27 -9.62 3.93 -2.15
N LEU A 28 -10.45 3.86 -1.11
CA LEU A 28 -10.95 2.58 -0.58
C LEU A 28 -11.94 1.91 -1.52
N LEU A 29 -12.89 2.65 -2.08
CA LEU A 29 -13.86 2.15 -3.06
C LEU A 29 -13.14 1.59 -4.29
N TRP A 30 -12.11 2.28 -4.75
CA TRP A 30 -11.27 1.87 -5.87
C TRP A 30 -10.67 0.47 -5.66
N VAL A 31 -10.11 0.20 -4.48
CA VAL A 31 -9.57 -1.14 -4.15
C VAL A 31 -10.67 -2.14 -3.83
N LEU A 32 -11.79 -1.70 -3.26
CA LEU A 32 -12.96 -2.55 -2.99
C LEU A 32 -13.50 -3.18 -4.26
N LEU A 33 -13.63 -2.40 -5.34
CA LEU A 33 -14.10 -2.91 -6.64
C LEU A 33 -13.18 -4.02 -7.17
N GLU A 34 -11.88 -3.89 -6.97
CA GLU A 34 -10.91 -4.90 -7.37
C GLU A 34 -10.98 -6.16 -6.50
N PHE A 35 -11.23 -6.02 -5.21
CA PHE A 35 -11.37 -7.15 -4.29
C PHE A 35 -12.70 -7.89 -4.49
N GLN A 36 -13.75 -7.20 -4.95
CA GLN A 36 -15.07 -7.77 -5.16
C GLN A 36 -15.05 -8.98 -6.10
N GLY A 37 -14.26 -8.93 -7.19
CA GLY A 37 -14.20 -10.03 -8.16
C GLY A 37 -13.68 -11.34 -7.56
N THR A 38 -12.61 -11.28 -6.76
CA THR A 38 -12.08 -12.46 -6.07
C THR A 38 -12.99 -12.88 -4.90
N ALA A 39 -13.52 -11.92 -4.15
CA ALA A 39 -14.40 -12.20 -3.02
C ALA A 39 -15.75 -12.82 -3.44
N SER A 40 -16.31 -12.45 -4.59
CA SER A 40 -17.52 -13.09 -5.12
C SER A 40 -17.28 -14.56 -5.48
N GLY A 41 -16.13 -14.89 -6.08
CA GLY A 41 -15.73 -16.27 -6.38
C GLY A 41 -15.61 -17.10 -5.10
N ILE A 42 -14.91 -16.58 -4.09
CA ILE A 42 -14.77 -17.25 -2.79
C ILE A 42 -16.15 -17.50 -2.14
N ARG A 43 -17.04 -16.50 -2.15
CA ARG A 43 -18.40 -16.66 -1.58
C ARG A 43 -19.24 -17.70 -2.32
N ALA A 44 -19.19 -17.72 -3.64
CA ALA A 44 -19.93 -18.69 -4.43
C ALA A 44 -19.42 -20.11 -4.12
N PHE A 45 -18.11 -20.30 -3.97
CA PHE A 45 -17.52 -21.57 -3.55
C PHE A 45 -17.89 -21.98 -2.11
N CYS A 46 -17.95 -21.04 -1.17
CA CYS A 46 -18.44 -21.31 0.19
C CYS A 46 -19.90 -21.76 0.16
N LYS A 47 -20.74 -21.10 -0.66
CA LYS A 47 -22.15 -21.43 -0.80
C LYS A 47 -22.38 -22.82 -1.40
N THR A 48 -21.58 -23.25 -2.37
CA THR A 48 -21.72 -24.57 -3.00
C THR A 48 -21.32 -25.71 -2.05
N LEU A 49 -20.27 -25.51 -1.25
CA LEU A 49 -19.78 -26.53 -0.32
C LEU A 49 -20.44 -26.48 1.07
N GLY A 50 -21.08 -25.37 1.43
CA GLY A 50 -21.61 -25.13 2.77
C GLY A 50 -20.51 -25.07 3.84
N ILE A 51 -19.30 -24.62 3.45
CA ILE A 51 -18.14 -24.49 4.34
C ILE A 51 -17.70 -23.03 4.36
N ASP A 52 -17.39 -22.51 5.55
CA ASP A 52 -16.92 -21.14 5.71
C ASP A 52 -15.45 -20.96 5.27
N ALA A 53 -15.13 -19.78 4.76
CA ALA A 53 -13.76 -19.40 4.41
C ALA A 53 -13.05 -18.76 5.60
N ALA A 54 -11.78 -19.11 5.82
CA ALA A 54 -10.95 -18.43 6.80
C ALA A 54 -10.78 -16.94 6.45
N PHE A 55 -10.76 -16.07 7.46
CA PHE A 55 -10.69 -14.62 7.26
C PHE A 55 -9.34 -14.11 6.70
N TRP A 56 -8.33 -14.96 6.63
CA TRP A 56 -6.96 -14.63 6.22
C TRP A 56 -6.78 -14.57 4.69
N ILE A 57 -7.57 -13.74 4.02
CA ILE A 57 -7.70 -13.75 2.54
C ILE A 57 -6.70 -12.78 1.87
N LEU A 58 -6.31 -11.70 2.56
CA LEU A 58 -5.47 -10.62 2.00
C LEU A 58 -4.20 -11.11 1.26
N PRO A 59 -3.43 -12.10 1.75
CA PRO A 59 -2.20 -12.54 1.09
C PRO A 59 -2.44 -13.13 -0.29
N PHE A 60 -3.61 -13.74 -0.50
CA PHE A 60 -4.00 -14.34 -1.78
C PHE A 60 -4.42 -13.30 -2.81
N LEU A 61 -5.07 -12.23 -2.37
CA LEU A 61 -5.46 -11.10 -3.23
C LEU A 61 -4.23 -10.41 -3.83
N MET A 62 -3.08 -10.47 -3.15
CA MET A 62 -1.83 -9.89 -3.64
C MET A 62 -1.18 -10.70 -4.76
N HIS A 63 -1.72 -11.86 -5.15
CA HIS A 63 -1.14 -12.64 -6.25
C HIS A 63 -1.23 -11.91 -7.60
N ARG A 64 -2.35 -11.22 -7.85
CA ARG A 64 -2.65 -10.58 -9.13
C ARG A 64 -1.91 -9.25 -9.25
N CYS A 65 -1.16 -9.07 -10.34
CA CYS A 65 -0.42 -7.82 -10.58
C CYS A 65 -1.34 -6.60 -10.67
N PHE A 66 -2.56 -6.77 -11.17
CA PHE A 66 -3.54 -5.70 -11.26
C PHE A 66 -4.00 -5.22 -9.88
N ALA A 67 -4.27 -6.13 -8.93
CA ALA A 67 -4.61 -5.78 -7.55
C ALA A 67 -3.51 -4.97 -6.86
N GLN A 68 -2.25 -5.33 -7.11
CA GLN A 68 -1.10 -4.60 -6.59
C GLN A 68 -1.01 -3.17 -7.15
N VAL A 69 -1.26 -2.99 -8.45
CA VAL A 69 -1.31 -1.65 -9.06
C VAL A 69 -2.47 -0.84 -8.49
N MET A 70 -3.63 -1.45 -8.30
CA MET A 70 -4.79 -0.75 -7.73
C MET A 70 -4.52 -0.27 -6.30
N ILE A 71 -3.85 -1.06 -5.47
CA ILE A 71 -3.43 -0.64 -4.13
C ILE A 71 -2.42 0.52 -4.20
N ALA A 72 -1.43 0.44 -5.10
CA ALA A 72 -0.42 1.47 -5.28
C ALA A 72 -1.00 2.79 -5.81
N LEU A 73 -1.95 2.73 -6.76
CA LEU A 73 -2.67 3.90 -7.26
C LEU A 73 -3.62 4.48 -6.21
N GLY A 74 -4.30 3.64 -5.43
CA GLY A 74 -5.08 4.08 -4.28
C GLY A 74 -4.22 4.85 -3.28
N ALA A 75 -3.01 4.37 -2.98
CA ALA A 75 -2.04 5.09 -2.16
C ALA A 75 -1.59 6.42 -2.79
N LEU A 76 -1.37 6.44 -4.10
CA LEU A 76 -1.02 7.67 -4.83
C LEU A 76 -2.12 8.72 -4.73
N LEU A 77 -3.40 8.32 -4.84
CA LEU A 77 -4.54 9.23 -4.69
C LEU A 77 -4.61 9.87 -3.30
N LEU A 78 -4.14 9.18 -2.25
CA LEU A 78 -4.08 9.73 -0.90
C LEU A 78 -2.99 10.80 -0.74
N PHE A 79 -1.92 10.73 -1.53
CA PHE A 79 -0.72 11.56 -1.37
C PHE A 79 -0.48 12.55 -2.52
N CYS A 80 -1.36 12.62 -3.50
CA CYS A 80 -1.18 13.44 -4.71
C CYS A 80 -1.06 14.94 -4.42
N ASP A 81 -1.68 15.45 -3.35
CA ASP A 81 -1.63 16.86 -2.94
C ASP A 81 -0.32 17.27 -2.24
N ALA A 82 0.62 16.34 -2.04
CA ALA A 82 1.92 16.68 -1.48
C ALA A 82 2.57 17.83 -2.30
N PRO A 83 3.21 18.84 -1.69
CA PRO A 83 3.66 18.89 -0.31
C PRO A 83 2.63 19.44 0.69
N PHE A 84 1.34 19.36 0.34
CA PHE A 84 0.21 19.77 1.17
C PHE A 84 0.31 21.24 1.60
N LEU A 85 0.64 22.09 0.62
CA LEU A 85 0.77 23.54 0.76
C LEU A 85 -0.59 24.20 0.50
N GLU A 86 -1.44 24.18 1.52
CA GLU A 86 -2.73 24.89 1.55
C GLU A 86 -2.56 26.34 2.06
N PRO A 87 -3.55 27.23 1.88
CA PRO A 87 -3.48 28.61 2.41
C PRO A 87 -3.19 28.67 3.93
N ASP A 88 -3.76 27.74 4.71
CA ASP A 88 -3.50 27.60 6.15
C ASP A 88 -2.06 27.17 6.49
N SER A 89 -1.36 26.55 5.53
CA SER A 89 -0.05 25.94 5.78
C SER A 89 1.00 27.01 6.10
N SER A 90 0.84 28.24 5.60
CA SER A 90 1.70 29.39 5.90
C SER A 90 1.73 29.70 7.39
N PHE A 91 0.54 29.80 8.01
CA PHE A 91 0.41 30.05 9.44
C PHE A 91 0.93 28.88 10.28
N GLN A 92 0.70 27.65 9.82
CA GLN A 92 1.24 26.46 10.48
C GLN A 92 2.77 26.45 10.45
N ILE A 93 3.38 26.79 9.33
CA ILE A 93 4.85 26.85 9.18
C ILE A 93 5.42 27.98 10.04
N LEU A 94 4.77 29.14 10.08
CA LEU A 94 5.19 30.28 10.90
C LEU A 94 5.21 29.94 12.40
N ARG A 95 4.17 29.26 12.90
CA ARG A 95 4.03 28.92 14.34
C ARG A 95 4.79 27.65 14.76
N ALA A 96 4.78 26.61 13.92
CA ALA A 96 5.42 25.34 14.23
C ALA A 96 6.93 25.36 13.92
N GLY A 97 7.35 26.16 12.93
CA GLY A 97 8.67 26.15 12.33
C GLY A 97 8.79 25.11 11.22
N ARG A 98 9.57 25.41 10.17
CA ARG A 98 9.74 24.56 8.97
C ARG A 98 10.12 23.11 9.31
N LYS A 99 11.02 22.92 10.27
CA LYS A 99 11.49 21.57 10.69
C LYS A 99 10.38 20.75 11.34
N ASN A 100 9.63 21.32 12.28
CA ASN A 100 8.55 20.60 12.95
C ASN A 100 7.38 20.33 11.99
N TRP A 101 7.10 21.27 11.07
CA TRP A 101 6.11 21.07 10.03
C TRP A 101 6.50 19.91 9.08
N PHE A 102 7.77 19.83 8.66
CA PHE A 102 8.26 18.70 7.86
C PHE A 102 8.04 17.36 8.56
N TRP A 103 8.53 17.21 9.80
CA TRP A 103 8.39 15.96 10.54
C TRP A 103 6.92 15.63 10.86
N GLY A 104 6.06 16.64 11.01
CA GLY A 104 4.60 16.45 11.13
C GLY A 104 3.97 15.86 9.87
N ASN A 105 4.40 16.31 8.68
CA ASN A 105 3.97 15.72 7.41
C ASN A 105 4.50 14.29 7.23
N VAL A 106 5.77 14.05 7.55
CA VAL A 106 6.36 12.71 7.46
C VAL A 106 5.61 11.76 8.38
N LEU A 107 5.37 12.14 9.64
CA LEU A 107 4.58 11.34 10.58
C LEU A 107 3.16 11.07 10.05
N TYR A 108 2.52 12.06 9.44
CA TYR A 108 1.22 11.91 8.80
C TYR A 108 1.24 10.86 7.68
N LEU A 109 2.28 10.85 6.81
CA LEU A 109 2.42 9.84 5.76
C LEU A 109 2.51 8.43 6.35
N TRP A 110 3.27 8.24 7.43
CA TRP A 110 3.42 6.96 8.12
C TRP A 110 2.14 6.48 8.81
N ILE A 111 1.39 7.37 9.46
CA ILE A 111 0.15 7.01 10.16
C ILE A 111 -0.99 6.76 9.16
N LEU A 112 -1.13 7.60 8.14
CA LEU A 112 -2.20 7.42 7.14
C LEU A 112 -2.00 6.14 6.31
N SER A 113 -0.76 5.83 5.91
CA SER A 113 -0.43 4.57 5.24
C SER A 113 -0.75 3.35 6.11
N LEU A 114 -0.52 3.43 7.43
CA LEU A 114 -0.88 2.37 8.36
C LEU A 114 -2.41 2.18 8.40
N ILE A 115 -3.16 3.26 8.55
CA ILE A 115 -4.62 3.21 8.56
C ILE A 115 -5.16 2.63 7.25
N TYR A 116 -4.64 3.09 6.11
CA TYR A 116 -5.00 2.56 4.80
C TYR A 116 -4.74 1.05 4.71
N THR A 117 -3.57 0.58 5.16
CA THR A 117 -3.23 -0.85 5.18
C THR A 117 -4.17 -1.67 6.05
N VAL A 118 -4.53 -1.17 7.23
CA VAL A 118 -5.49 -1.83 8.13
C VAL A 118 -6.88 -1.89 7.48
N CYS A 119 -7.34 -0.80 6.85
CA CYS A 119 -8.59 -0.80 6.10
C CYS A 119 -8.56 -1.87 5.00
N LEU A 120 -7.48 -1.95 4.22
CA LEU A 120 -7.32 -2.95 3.16
C LEU A 120 -7.36 -4.39 3.69
N ALA A 121 -6.87 -4.65 4.90
CA ALA A 121 -6.97 -5.97 5.53
C ALA A 121 -8.41 -6.33 5.95
N ILE A 122 -9.22 -5.33 6.33
CA ILE A 122 -10.61 -5.52 6.76
C ILE A 122 -11.56 -5.70 5.55
N LEU A 123 -11.32 -4.97 4.44
CA LEU A 123 -12.17 -5.02 3.25
C LEU A 123 -12.50 -6.44 2.74
N PRO A 124 -11.54 -7.35 2.50
CA PRO A 124 -11.86 -8.67 1.96
C PRO A 124 -12.68 -9.52 2.93
N VAL A 125 -12.51 -9.33 4.24
CA VAL A 125 -13.32 -10.01 5.27
C VAL A 125 -14.77 -9.55 5.19
N LEU A 126 -14.99 -8.23 5.04
CA LEU A 126 -16.34 -7.67 4.86
C LEU A 126 -17.01 -8.15 3.58
N LEU A 127 -16.25 -8.30 2.50
CA LEU A 127 -16.78 -8.75 1.21
C LEU A 127 -17.19 -10.23 1.22
N VAL A 128 -16.56 -11.07 2.05
CA VAL A 128 -16.86 -12.50 2.14
C VAL A 128 -17.96 -12.82 3.16
N PHE A 129 -18.32 -11.87 4.03
CA PHE A 129 -19.45 -12.00 4.95
C PHE A 129 -20.75 -12.38 4.22
N PRO A 130 -21.56 -13.36 4.74
CA PRO A 130 -21.48 -14.00 6.05
C PRO A 130 -20.63 -15.28 6.14
N TYR A 131 -19.98 -15.74 5.07
CA TYR A 131 -19.29 -17.05 5.03
C TYR A 131 -17.87 -17.01 5.62
N VAL A 132 -17.69 -16.29 6.74
CA VAL A 132 -16.38 -16.08 7.36
C VAL A 132 -16.24 -16.97 8.59
N GLY A 133 -15.30 -17.92 8.52
CA GLY A 133 -14.93 -18.82 9.60
C GLY A 133 -13.77 -18.26 10.43
N TRP A 134 -13.88 -18.37 11.75
CA TRP A 134 -12.86 -17.93 12.73
C TRP A 134 -11.84 -19.03 13.00
N GLU A 135 -11.22 -19.55 11.94
CA GLU A 135 -10.18 -20.57 12.05
C GLU A 135 -8.78 -19.95 12.17
N ASN A 136 -7.94 -20.55 13.02
CA ASN A 136 -6.53 -20.17 13.15
C ASN A 136 -5.66 -20.66 11.96
N GLY A 137 -6.21 -21.55 11.13
CA GLY A 137 -5.58 -22.10 9.93
C GLY A 137 -6.05 -21.41 8.64
N TRP A 138 -5.51 -21.86 7.51
CA TRP A 138 -5.96 -21.42 6.19
C TRP A 138 -7.39 -21.88 5.86
N GLY A 139 -7.91 -22.85 6.60
CA GLY A 139 -9.22 -23.45 6.34
C GLY A 139 -9.27 -24.29 5.07
N LYS A 140 -10.31 -25.13 4.98
CA LYS A 140 -10.47 -26.07 3.86
C LYS A 140 -10.75 -25.36 2.54
N VAL A 141 -11.52 -24.27 2.58
CA VAL A 141 -11.89 -23.49 1.39
C VAL A 141 -10.67 -22.91 0.69
N LEU A 142 -9.79 -22.20 1.42
CA LEU A 142 -8.60 -21.61 0.80
C LEU A 142 -7.63 -22.67 0.28
N GLY A 143 -7.58 -23.85 0.93
CA GLY A 143 -6.84 -25.00 0.45
C GLY A 143 -7.37 -25.55 -0.88
N LEU A 144 -8.67 -25.81 -0.96
CA LEU A 144 -9.30 -26.33 -2.17
C LEU A 144 -9.20 -25.34 -3.34
N LEU A 145 -9.30 -24.05 -3.08
CA LEU A 145 -9.16 -23.01 -4.10
C LEU A 145 -7.74 -22.89 -4.68
N THR A 146 -6.74 -23.61 -4.16
CA THR A 146 -5.41 -23.73 -4.80
C THR A 146 -5.35 -24.79 -5.89
N THR A 147 -6.41 -25.60 -6.02
CA THR A 147 -6.54 -26.68 -7.00
C THR A 147 -7.50 -26.30 -8.11
N ASP A 148 -7.74 -27.21 -9.07
CA ASP A 148 -8.67 -27.01 -10.18
C ASP A 148 -10.12 -26.74 -9.73
N ALA A 149 -10.44 -26.97 -8.46
CA ALA A 149 -11.72 -26.60 -7.87
C ALA A 149 -12.04 -25.10 -7.99
N ALA A 150 -11.03 -24.22 -8.11
CA ALA A 150 -11.26 -22.80 -8.35
C ALA A 150 -11.94 -22.52 -9.71
N TYR A 151 -11.62 -23.30 -10.74
CA TYR A 151 -12.22 -23.15 -12.07
C TYR A 151 -13.71 -23.51 -12.10
N SER A 152 -14.19 -24.32 -11.15
CA SER A 152 -15.63 -24.61 -11.01
C SER A 152 -16.48 -23.37 -10.66
N VAL A 153 -15.83 -22.29 -10.22
CA VAL A 153 -16.47 -21.01 -9.87
C VAL A 153 -15.86 -19.87 -10.69
N GLU A 154 -15.30 -20.19 -11.87
CA GLU A 154 -14.71 -19.21 -12.81
C GLU A 154 -13.65 -18.30 -12.16
N MET A 155 -12.99 -18.80 -11.11
CA MET A 155 -11.95 -18.08 -10.38
C MET A 155 -10.57 -18.66 -10.74
N GLU A 156 -9.58 -17.79 -10.84
CA GLU A 156 -8.19 -18.22 -10.95
C GLU A 156 -7.74 -18.90 -9.65
N ALA A 157 -7.05 -20.03 -9.77
CA ALA A 157 -6.56 -20.77 -8.61
C ALA A 157 -5.66 -19.91 -7.72
N LEU A 158 -5.86 -20.03 -6.41
CA LEU A 158 -5.03 -19.36 -5.41
C LEU A 158 -3.62 -19.94 -5.42
N ASN A 159 -2.64 -19.09 -5.08
CA ASN A 159 -1.26 -19.52 -5.07
C ASN A 159 -0.97 -20.46 -3.89
N GLY A 160 -0.89 -21.77 -4.17
CA GLY A 160 -0.59 -22.82 -3.19
C GLY A 160 0.79 -22.70 -2.51
N LEU A 161 1.71 -21.89 -3.04
CA LEU A 161 3.00 -21.63 -2.40
C LEU A 161 2.84 -20.88 -1.08
N ILE A 162 1.78 -20.07 -0.93
CA ILE A 162 1.53 -19.34 0.32
C ILE A 162 1.17 -20.31 1.44
N LEU A 163 0.30 -21.30 1.14
CA LEU A 163 -0.14 -22.31 2.13
C LEU A 163 1.00 -23.22 2.56
N SER A 164 1.86 -23.61 1.61
CA SER A 164 2.95 -24.55 1.89
C SER A 164 4.16 -23.94 2.58
N ARG A 165 4.40 -22.62 2.42
CA ARG A 165 5.62 -21.96 2.92
C ARG A 165 5.44 -21.12 4.17
N PHE A 166 4.22 -20.63 4.44
CA PHE A 166 3.99 -19.67 5.51
C PHE A 166 2.90 -20.13 6.47
N SER A 167 3.12 -19.86 7.76
CA SER A 167 2.02 -19.87 8.72
C SER A 167 1.09 -18.68 8.45
N VAL A 168 -0.18 -18.86 8.78
CA VAL A 168 -1.22 -17.84 8.63
C VAL A 168 -0.83 -16.47 9.19
N PRO A 169 -0.43 -16.33 10.48
CA PRO A 169 -0.07 -15.02 11.03
C PRO A 169 1.18 -14.44 10.37
N GLN A 170 2.14 -15.28 9.98
CA GLN A 170 3.35 -14.84 9.31
C GLN A 170 3.05 -14.25 7.92
N ALA A 171 2.22 -14.92 7.12
CA ALA A 171 1.82 -14.44 5.80
C ALA A 171 1.08 -13.09 5.87
N MET A 172 0.18 -12.95 6.84
CA MET A 172 -0.59 -11.72 7.05
C MET A 172 0.30 -10.55 7.46
N VAL A 173 1.15 -10.75 8.47
CA VAL A 173 2.03 -9.67 8.94
C VAL A 173 3.00 -9.25 7.84
N LEU A 174 3.58 -10.20 7.09
CA LEU A 174 4.50 -9.87 6.00
C LEU A 174 3.83 -9.11 4.86
N THR A 175 2.62 -9.52 4.46
CA THR A 175 1.88 -8.83 3.38
C THR A 175 1.41 -7.45 3.80
N MET A 176 0.87 -7.30 5.01
CA MET A 176 0.50 -5.99 5.56
C MET A 176 1.72 -5.08 5.70
N LEU A 177 2.85 -5.60 6.18
CA LEU A 177 4.08 -4.81 6.32
C LEU A 177 4.64 -4.40 4.94
N ALA A 178 4.57 -5.26 3.92
CA ALA A 178 4.94 -4.91 2.55
C ALA A 178 4.03 -3.81 1.96
N ILE A 179 2.70 -3.92 2.13
CA ILE A 179 1.73 -2.90 1.69
C ILE A 179 2.00 -1.57 2.41
N TRP A 180 2.20 -1.62 3.73
CA TRP A 180 2.45 -0.43 4.53
C TRP A 180 3.72 0.30 4.11
N ILE A 181 4.83 -0.43 3.97
CA ILE A 181 6.10 0.18 3.58
C ILE A 181 6.05 0.69 2.13
N LEU A 182 5.38 -0.02 1.21
CA LEU A 182 5.18 0.45 -0.16
C LEU A 182 4.39 1.76 -0.20
N THR A 183 3.29 1.84 0.54
CA THR A 183 2.44 3.04 0.58
C THR A 183 3.19 4.23 1.19
N VAL A 184 4.01 4.01 2.22
CA VAL A 184 4.95 5.03 2.75
C VAL A 184 5.96 5.46 1.69
N MET A 185 6.56 4.52 0.96
CA MET A 185 7.53 4.82 -0.09
C MET A 185 6.92 5.68 -1.20
N ILE A 186 5.71 5.35 -1.66
CA ILE A 186 4.98 6.16 -2.65
C ILE A 186 4.72 7.55 -2.09
N GLY A 187 4.19 7.66 -0.86
CA GLY A 187 3.93 8.95 -0.21
C GLY A 187 5.19 9.82 -0.11
N MET A 188 6.31 9.23 0.31
CA MET A 188 7.59 9.93 0.42
C MET A 188 8.18 10.31 -0.94
N ALA A 189 8.04 9.47 -1.98
CA ALA A 189 8.50 9.77 -3.32
C ALA A 189 7.72 10.92 -3.96
N VAL A 190 6.39 10.93 -3.80
CA VAL A 190 5.52 12.03 -4.25
C VAL A 190 5.87 13.32 -3.51
N TYR A 191 6.06 13.23 -2.18
CA TYR A 191 6.46 14.36 -1.35
C TYR A 191 7.82 14.95 -1.77
N ALA A 192 8.83 14.10 -2.01
CA ALA A 192 10.14 14.53 -2.48
C ALA A 192 10.08 15.15 -3.88
N GLY A 193 9.41 14.48 -4.83
CA GLY A 193 9.32 14.92 -6.23
C GLY A 193 8.63 16.28 -6.37
N ASN A 194 7.56 16.50 -5.60
CA ASN A 194 6.84 17.77 -5.61
C ASN A 194 7.63 18.92 -4.98
N PHE A 195 8.52 18.64 -4.02
CA PHE A 195 9.42 19.65 -3.46
C PHE A 195 10.57 20.02 -4.38
N LEU A 196 11.25 19.03 -4.94
CA LEU A 196 12.52 19.23 -5.66
C LEU A 196 12.32 19.87 -7.03
N VAL A 197 11.27 19.47 -7.77
CA VAL A 197 11.07 19.90 -9.16
C VAL A 197 9.97 20.94 -9.24
N ARG A 198 8.71 20.49 -9.37
CA ARG A 198 7.51 21.33 -9.48
C ARG A 198 6.32 20.60 -8.86
N ARG A 199 5.29 21.36 -8.48
CA ARG A 199 4.01 20.77 -8.06
C ARG A 199 3.48 19.85 -9.18
N GLY A 200 3.06 18.65 -8.80
CA GLY A 200 2.54 17.62 -9.72
C GLY A 200 3.60 16.64 -10.27
N PHE A 201 4.90 16.94 -10.21
CA PHE A 201 5.93 16.01 -10.71
C PHE A 201 6.06 14.74 -9.85
N GLY A 202 5.86 14.86 -8.55
CA GLY A 202 5.78 13.73 -7.63
C GLY A 202 4.66 12.76 -7.97
N VAL A 203 3.53 13.25 -8.50
CA VAL A 203 2.41 12.40 -8.95
C VAL A 203 2.85 11.55 -10.15
N VAL A 204 3.60 12.13 -11.10
CA VAL A 204 4.15 11.40 -12.25
C VAL A 204 5.11 10.30 -11.80
N ILE A 205 5.99 10.59 -10.83
CA ILE A 205 6.88 9.58 -10.23
C ILE A 205 6.06 8.47 -9.56
N GLY A 206 5.06 8.82 -8.76
CA GLY A 206 4.19 7.87 -8.10
C GLY A 206 3.41 6.98 -9.07
N CYS A 207 2.89 7.54 -10.16
CA CYS A 207 2.27 6.78 -11.26
C CYS A 207 3.28 5.82 -11.89
N GLY A 208 4.51 6.28 -12.16
CA GLY A 208 5.57 5.42 -12.68
C GLY A 208 5.85 4.23 -11.77
N ILE A 209 6.00 4.48 -10.46
CA ILE A 209 6.20 3.44 -9.44
C ILE A 209 5.01 2.46 -9.43
N ALA A 210 3.77 2.94 -9.42
CA ALA A 210 2.58 2.10 -9.39
C ALA A 210 2.47 1.22 -10.67
N LEU A 211 2.75 1.78 -11.84
CA LEU A 211 2.66 1.08 -13.12
C LEU A 211 3.84 0.12 -13.39
N THR A 212 4.94 0.20 -12.63
CA THR A 212 6.09 -0.71 -12.81
C THR A 212 5.68 -2.18 -12.77
N ALA A 213 4.71 -2.57 -11.94
CA ALA A 213 4.23 -3.95 -11.87
C ALA A 213 3.54 -4.41 -13.18
N LEU A 214 2.75 -3.56 -13.83
CA LEU A 214 2.14 -3.88 -15.13
C LEU A 214 3.17 -3.87 -16.26
N LEU A 215 4.05 -2.89 -16.26
CA LEU A 215 5.09 -2.76 -17.29
C LEU A 215 6.04 -3.96 -17.25
N LEU A 216 6.53 -4.33 -16.07
CA LEU A 216 7.51 -5.40 -15.95
C LEU A 216 6.87 -6.80 -16.04
N SER A 217 5.60 -6.98 -15.65
CA SER A 217 4.91 -8.26 -15.83
C SER A 217 4.55 -8.56 -17.29
N LYS A 218 4.30 -7.53 -18.12
CA LYS A 218 3.93 -7.70 -19.54
C LYS A 218 5.08 -7.57 -20.53
N PHE A 219 6.07 -6.72 -20.25
CA PHE A 219 7.13 -6.38 -21.22
C PHE A 219 8.49 -7.03 -20.94
N SER A 220 8.75 -7.54 -19.73
CA SER A 220 10.01 -8.25 -19.45
C SER A 220 9.76 -9.74 -19.22
N ASN A 221 10.25 -10.57 -20.15
CA ASN A 221 10.76 -11.88 -19.76
C ASN A 221 11.92 -11.64 -18.78
N ILE A 222 12.05 -12.48 -17.74
CA ILE A 222 13.20 -12.56 -16.82
C ILE A 222 12.99 -11.80 -15.50
N THR A 223 12.96 -12.59 -14.43
CA THR A 223 13.55 -12.40 -13.08
C THR A 223 13.81 -10.97 -12.59
N ILE A 224 14.48 -10.12 -13.39
CA ILE A 224 14.80 -8.71 -13.14
C ILE A 224 13.55 -7.86 -12.85
N GLY A 225 12.42 -8.15 -13.49
CA GLY A 225 11.16 -7.43 -13.22
C GLY A 225 10.71 -7.54 -11.76
N TYR A 226 10.94 -8.68 -11.12
CA TYR A 226 10.68 -8.88 -9.70
C TYR A 226 11.66 -8.13 -8.78
N TYR A 227 12.84 -7.73 -9.26
CA TYR A 227 13.81 -6.94 -8.48
C TYR A 227 13.60 -5.43 -8.61
N CYS A 228 12.88 -4.96 -9.63
CA CYS A 228 12.76 -3.53 -9.93
C CYS A 228 11.33 -2.99 -9.83
N ALA A 229 10.34 -3.81 -9.50
CA ALA A 229 8.94 -3.39 -9.35
C ALA A 229 8.49 -3.47 -7.88
N PRO A 230 8.53 -2.34 -7.13
CA PRO A 230 8.08 -2.32 -5.75
C PRO A 230 6.65 -2.83 -5.49
N PRO A 231 5.65 -2.61 -6.38
CA PRO A 231 4.32 -3.15 -6.15
C PRO A 231 4.26 -4.70 -6.23
N LEU A 232 5.16 -5.35 -6.99
CA LEU A 232 5.25 -6.82 -7.05
C LEU A 232 5.68 -7.42 -5.71
N TRP A 233 6.40 -6.66 -4.88
CA TRP A 233 6.88 -7.12 -3.57
C TRP A 233 5.77 -7.33 -2.54
N MET A 234 4.54 -6.87 -2.80
CA MET A 234 3.38 -7.21 -1.96
C MET A 234 3.02 -8.70 -2.04
N ASN A 235 3.39 -9.38 -3.13
CA ASN A 235 3.19 -10.81 -3.27
C ASN A 235 4.31 -11.61 -2.60
N ILE A 236 4.07 -12.07 -1.38
CA ILE A 236 5.01 -12.91 -0.62
C ILE A 236 5.31 -14.26 -1.28
N ALA A 237 4.47 -14.76 -2.18
CA ALA A 237 4.72 -16.01 -2.91
C ALA A 237 5.91 -15.89 -3.87
N SER A 238 6.19 -14.66 -4.33
CA SER A 238 7.30 -14.37 -5.23
C SER A 238 8.67 -14.38 -4.52
N TYR A 239 8.71 -14.33 -3.19
CA TYR A 239 9.97 -14.25 -2.46
C TYR A 239 10.78 -15.55 -2.55
N LYS A 240 12.10 -15.40 -2.61
CA LYS A 240 13.03 -16.52 -2.46
C LYS A 240 12.98 -17.04 -1.03
N TRP A 241 12.60 -18.30 -0.87
CA TRP A 241 12.49 -18.96 0.44
C TRP A 241 13.45 -20.14 0.52
N ARG A 242 14.33 -20.16 1.54
CA ARG A 242 15.31 -21.24 1.78
C ARG A 242 16.11 -21.66 0.54
N GLY A 243 16.46 -20.71 -0.33
CA GLY A 243 17.23 -20.97 -1.55
C GLY A 243 16.41 -21.29 -2.79
N TYR A 244 15.11 -21.57 -2.66
CA TYR A 244 14.20 -21.91 -3.76
C TYR A 244 13.30 -20.72 -4.14
N GLY A 245 13.11 -20.53 -5.45
CA GLY A 245 12.30 -19.44 -6.03
C GLY A 245 13.13 -18.43 -6.82
N ASN A 246 12.51 -17.87 -7.87
CA ASN A 246 13.16 -16.98 -8.83
C ASN A 246 13.03 -15.49 -8.48
N GLY A 247 12.34 -15.11 -7.40
CA GLY A 247 12.17 -13.71 -7.03
C GLY A 247 13.19 -13.19 -6.01
N PRO A 248 13.04 -11.94 -5.55
CA PRO A 248 13.98 -11.30 -4.63
C PRO A 248 13.95 -11.94 -3.24
N SER A 249 15.07 -11.83 -2.52
CA SER A 249 15.11 -12.21 -1.11
C SER A 249 14.34 -11.20 -0.26
N MET A 250 13.77 -11.65 0.85
CA MET A 250 13.07 -10.78 1.80
C MET A 250 13.97 -9.62 2.30
N ALA A 251 15.25 -9.92 2.56
CA ALA A 251 16.23 -8.92 2.99
C ALA A 251 16.45 -7.84 1.92
N TYR A 252 16.53 -8.24 0.64
CA TYR A 252 16.69 -7.30 -0.47
C TYR A 252 15.49 -6.34 -0.54
N VAL A 253 14.26 -6.86 -0.57
CA VAL A 253 13.03 -6.07 -0.66
C VAL A 253 12.98 -4.98 0.42
N TYR A 254 13.14 -5.37 1.68
CA TYR A 254 13.05 -4.42 2.79
C TYR A 254 14.25 -3.46 2.86
N SER A 255 15.45 -3.89 2.44
CA SER A 255 16.60 -2.98 2.32
C SER A 255 16.39 -1.91 1.26
N VAL A 256 15.80 -2.26 0.10
CA VAL A 256 15.54 -1.30 -0.98
C VAL A 256 14.45 -0.33 -0.56
N PHE A 257 13.38 -0.82 0.06
CA PHE A 257 12.37 0.05 0.65
C PHE A 257 12.95 1.05 1.65
N ALA A 258 13.78 0.58 2.60
CA ALA A 258 14.42 1.45 3.57
C ALA A 258 15.36 2.47 2.92
N ALA A 259 16.15 2.05 1.92
CA ALA A 259 17.05 2.93 1.19
C ALA A 259 16.31 4.02 0.42
N VAL A 260 15.22 3.68 -0.30
CA VAL A 260 14.42 4.65 -1.05
C VAL A 260 13.69 5.62 -0.12
N ILE A 261 13.07 5.13 0.96
CA ILE A 261 12.42 5.98 1.96
C ILE A 261 13.45 6.92 2.61
N GLY A 262 14.63 6.42 2.98
CA GLY A 262 15.74 7.21 3.51
C GLY A 262 16.22 8.29 2.54
N ALA A 263 16.44 7.93 1.27
CA ALA A 263 16.84 8.89 0.25
C ALA A 263 15.77 9.98 0.02
N CYS A 264 14.50 9.59 -0.12
CA CYS A 264 13.39 10.53 -0.30
C CYS A 264 13.18 11.46 0.90
N THR A 265 13.34 10.95 2.14
CA THR A 265 13.25 11.78 3.35
C THR A 265 14.39 12.80 3.43
N ILE A 266 15.63 12.39 3.15
CA ILE A 266 16.80 13.31 3.12
C ILE A 266 16.63 14.37 2.04
N LEU A 267 16.26 13.98 0.82
CA LEU A 267 16.05 14.92 -0.28
C LEU A 267 14.92 15.92 0.01
N SER A 268 13.81 15.44 0.57
CA SER A 268 12.69 16.30 0.98
C SER A 268 13.11 17.29 2.07
N TYR A 269 13.90 16.85 3.05
CA TYR A 269 14.42 17.69 4.12
C TYR A 269 15.35 18.80 3.59
N LEU A 270 16.24 18.45 2.66
CA LEU A 270 17.12 19.43 1.99
C LEU A 270 16.30 20.44 1.16
N GLY A 271 15.26 19.98 0.47
CA GLY A 271 14.35 20.83 -0.29
C GLY A 271 13.67 21.90 0.57
N ILE A 272 13.17 21.54 1.75
CA ILE A 272 12.49 22.47 2.67
C ILE A 272 13.43 23.54 3.25
N ARG A 273 14.73 23.24 3.38
CA ARG A 273 15.71 24.22 3.85
C ARG A 273 16.09 25.24 2.78
N LYS A 274 16.10 24.83 1.50
CA LYS A 274 16.59 25.66 0.39
C LYS A 274 15.50 26.45 -0.34
N LYS A 275 14.24 25.97 -0.34
CA LYS A 275 13.16 26.56 -1.15
C LYS A 275 12.38 27.61 -0.35
N ASP A 276 12.16 28.78 -0.96
CA ASP A 276 11.17 29.71 -0.46
C ASP A 276 9.79 29.14 -0.68
N LEU A 277 9.03 29.04 0.41
CA LEU A 277 7.69 28.49 0.42
C LEU A 277 6.77 29.57 -0.13
N ASN A 278 6.68 29.67 -1.46
CA ASN A 278 5.74 30.58 -2.10
C ASN A 278 4.33 30.00 -1.87
N PHE A 279 3.59 30.68 -1.01
CA PHE A 279 2.19 30.42 -0.76
C PHE A 279 1.39 31.01 -1.92
N VAL A 280 0.42 30.26 -2.43
CA VAL A 280 -0.46 30.77 -3.48
C VAL A 280 -1.41 31.74 -2.78
N GLU A 281 -1.31 33.02 -3.12
CA GLU A 281 -2.45 33.93 -2.99
C GLU A 281 -3.48 33.43 -4.02
N GLU A 282 -4.62 32.93 -3.54
CA GLU A 282 -5.77 32.69 -4.41
C GLU A 282 -6.24 34.05 -4.93
N ILE A 283 -6.17 34.23 -6.26
CA ILE A 283 -6.95 35.23 -7.00
C ILE A 283 -8.31 34.61 -7.30
#